data_AF-A0A7V9IY39-F1
#
_entry.id   AF-A0A7V9IY39-F1
#
_cell.length_a   1.000
_cell.length_b   1.000
_cell.length_c   1.000
_cell.angle_alpha   90.00
_cell.angle_beta   90.00
_cell.angle_gamma   90.00
#
_symmetry.space_group_name_H-M   'P 1'
#
loop_
_entity.id
_entity.type
_entity.pdbx_description
1 polymer ?
#
loop_
_entity_poly.entity_id
_entity_poly.type
_entity_poly.pdbx_seq_one_letter_code
_entity_poly.pdbx_strand_id
1 'polypeptide(L)' 'SDDERRIFAAVVRPERGRVDDKRGAEVERLRKEVARAEKMLANERFVRNAPPEVVAAEREKLERYQRELAALGG' A
#
# COMPACT_ATOMS: atom_id res chain seq x y z
N SER A 1 26.01 -31.31 6.64
CA SER A 1 26.09 -31.78 5.24
C SER A 1 25.34 -30.86 4.28
N ASP A 2 25.69 -30.85 2.99
CA ASP A 2 24.95 -30.11 1.94
C ASP A 2 23.44 -30.45 1.93
N ASP A 3 23.09 -31.68 2.29
CA ASP A 3 21.71 -32.15 2.49
C ASP A 3 20.93 -31.36 3.56
N GLU A 4 21.54 -31.01 4.69
CA GLU A 4 20.87 -30.22 5.74
C GLU A 4 20.59 -28.79 5.27
N ARG A 5 21.49 -28.20 4.46
CA ARG A 5 21.29 -26.86 3.88
C ARG A 5 20.21 -26.86 2.81
N ARG A 6 20.07 -27.94 2.03
CA ARG A 6 19.01 -28.09 1.03
C ARG A 6 17.64 -28.27 1.66
N ILE A 7 17.55 -29.05 2.74
CA ILE A 7 16.28 -29.27 3.47
C ILE A 7 15.80 -27.96 4.13
N PHE A 8 16.71 -27.17 4.71
CA PHE A 8 16.37 -25.85 5.26
C PHE A 8 15.95 -24.85 4.18
N ALA A 9 16.58 -24.86 3.00
CA ALA A 9 16.19 -23.98 1.90
C ALA A 9 14.83 -24.34 1.27
N ALA A 10 14.45 -25.63 1.26
CA ALA A 10 13.20 -26.11 0.67
C ALA A 10 11.98 -25.88 1.58
N VAL A 11 12.12 -26.10 2.89
CA VAL A 11 11.03 -25.88 3.87
C VAL A 11 10.67 -24.40 3.98
N VAL A 12 11.64 -23.50 3.83
CA VAL A 12 11.40 -22.07 3.91
C VAL A 12 10.96 -21.49 2.54
N ARG A 13 10.64 -22.30 1.53
CA ARG A 13 10.33 -21.82 0.16
C ARG A 13 9.09 -22.49 -0.47
N PRO A 14 7.95 -22.44 0.22
CA PRO A 14 6.68 -22.18 -0.49
C PRO A 14 5.81 -21.09 0.14
N GLU A 15 6.03 -20.71 1.40
CA GLU A 15 5.26 -19.65 2.07
C GLU A 15 5.69 -18.24 1.65
N ARG A 16 7.01 -18.00 1.47
CA ARG A 16 7.54 -16.66 1.16
C ARG A 16 7.02 -16.10 -0.16
N GLY A 17 7.02 -16.89 -1.24
CA GLY A 17 6.57 -16.41 -2.57
C GLY A 17 5.11 -15.94 -2.61
N ARG A 18 4.19 -16.64 -1.93
CA ARG A 18 2.78 -16.23 -1.87
C ARG A 18 2.54 -14.97 -1.01
N VAL A 19 3.38 -14.75 0.00
CA VAL A 19 3.32 -13.57 0.86
C VAL A 19 3.91 -12.35 0.13
N ASP A 20 5.01 -12.55 -0.60
CA ASP A 20 5.64 -11.50 -1.41
C ASP A 20 4.71 -11.03 -2.54
N ASP A 21 4.00 -11.95 -3.22
CA ASP A 21 3.01 -11.60 -4.25
C ASP A 21 1.84 -10.77 -3.69
N LYS A 22 1.34 -11.14 -2.51
CA LYS A 22 0.27 -10.39 -1.82
C LYS A 22 0.74 -9.01 -1.37
N ARG A 23 1.97 -8.91 -0.86
CA ARG A 23 2.58 -7.64 -0.46
C ARG A 23 2.75 -6.72 -1.67
N GLY A 24 3.24 -7.24 -2.80
CA GLY A 24 3.38 -6.48 -4.04
C GLY A 24 2.03 -5.95 -4.55
N ALA A 25 1.00 -6.82 -4.58
CA ALA A 25 -0.34 -6.42 -4.98
C ALA A 25 -0.94 -5.33 -4.07
N GLU A 26 -0.71 -5.42 -2.76
CA GLU A 26 -1.18 -4.41 -1.80
C GLU A 26 -0.44 -3.07 -1.95
N VAL A 27 0.87 -3.10 -2.18
CA VAL A 27 1.65 -1.89 -2.49
C VAL A 27 1.13 -1.20 -3.76
N GLU A 28 0.83 -1.96 -4.82
CA GLU A 28 0.26 -1.40 -6.04
C GLU A 28 -1.14 -0.82 -5.83
N ARG A 29 -1.98 -1.49 -5.03
CA ARG A 29 -3.31 -0.99 -4.66
C ARG A 29 -3.20 0.34 -3.94
N LEU A 30 -2.37 0.42 -2.90
CA LEU A 30 -2.17 1.63 -2.10
C LEU A 30 -1.61 2.78 -2.93
N ARG A 31 -0.64 2.53 -3.82
CA ARG A 31 -0.12 3.56 -4.74
C ARG A 31 -1.23 4.15 -5.62
N LYS A 32 -2.16 3.32 -6.11
CA LYS A 32 -3.31 3.78 -6.92
C LYS A 32 -4.27 4.62 -6.08
N GLU A 33 -4.54 4.24 -4.82
CA GLU A 33 -5.42 5.02 -3.94
C GLU A 33 -4.80 6.37 -3.54
N VAL A 34 -3.51 6.39 -3.23
CA VAL A 34 -2.75 7.63 -2.97
C VAL A 34 -2.88 8.57 -4.17
N ALA A 35 -2.57 8.10 -5.37
CA ALA A 35 -2.65 8.91 -6.59
C ALA A 35 -4.07 9.43 -6.87
N ARG A 36 -5.11 8.65 -6.56
CA ARG A 36 -6.51 9.09 -6.68
C ARG A 36 -6.85 10.19 -5.69
N ALA A 37 -6.52 10.01 -4.41
CA ALA A 37 -6.79 10.99 -3.37
C ALA A 37 -6.00 12.29 -3.60
N GLU A 38 -4.73 12.20 -4.00
CA GLU A 38 -3.91 13.36 -4.40
C GLU A 38 -4.54 14.11 -5.58
N LYS A 39 -4.99 13.39 -6.61
CA LYS A 39 -5.67 14.01 -7.76
C LYS A 39 -6.96 14.72 -7.36
N MET A 40 -7.74 14.14 -6.44
CA MET A 40 -8.96 14.78 -5.92
C MET A 40 -8.62 16.04 -5.13
N LEU A 41 -7.64 15.98 -4.23
CA LEU A 41 -7.23 17.10 -3.38
C LEU A 41 -6.48 18.21 -4.14
N ALA A 42 -5.83 17.88 -5.26
CA ALA A 42 -5.24 18.86 -6.16
C ALA A 42 -6.28 19.61 -7.01
N ASN A 43 -7.51 19.08 -7.10
CA ASN A 43 -8.59 19.74 -7.83
C ASN A 43 -9.20 20.85 -6.96
N GLU A 44 -8.84 22.10 -7.25
CA GLU A 44 -9.35 23.27 -6.53
C GLU A 44 -10.88 23.37 -6.53
N ARG A 45 -11.56 22.92 -7.58
CA ARG A 45 -13.04 22.92 -7.62
C ARG A 45 -13.62 21.96 -6.57
N PHE A 46 -12.98 20.82 -6.35
CA PHE A 46 -13.40 19.88 -5.31
C PHE A 46 -13.16 20.49 -3.93
N VAL A 47 -11.95 20.97 -3.66
CA VAL A 47 -11.58 21.55 -2.35
C VAL A 47 -12.45 22.76 -1.98
N ARG A 48 -12.85 23.57 -2.96
CA ARG A 48 -13.66 24.77 -2.71
C ARG A 48 -15.16 24.50 -2.58
N ASN A 49 -15.69 23.51 -3.29
CA ASN A 49 -17.13 23.31 -3.40
C ASN A 49 -17.66 22.10 -2.62
N ALA A 50 -16.80 21.14 -2.27
CA ALA A 50 -17.21 20.01 -1.46
C ALA A 50 -17.41 20.43 0.01
N PRO A 51 -18.27 19.72 0.76
CA PRO A 51 -18.40 19.94 2.19
C PRO A 51 -17.04 19.79 2.92
N PRO A 52 -16.72 20.65 3.90
CA PRO A 52 -15.43 20.62 4.59
C PRO A 52 -15.07 19.26 5.19
N GLU A 53 -16.07 18.55 5.71
CA GLU A 53 -15.93 17.20 6.28
C GLU A 53 -15.54 16.16 5.22
N VAL A 54 -15.99 16.32 3.97
CA VAL A 54 -15.62 15.44 2.87
C VAL A 54 -14.18 15.69 2.44
N VAL A 55 -13.76 16.95 2.39
CA VAL A 55 -12.36 17.32 2.09
C VAL A 55 -11.42 16.84 3.20
N ALA A 56 -11.82 17.00 4.46
CA ALA A 56 -11.07 16.50 5.61
C ALA A 56 -10.94 14.97 5.60
N ALA A 57 -12.04 14.25 5.37
CA ALA A 57 -12.02 12.80 5.26
C ALA A 57 -11.11 12.31 4.11
N GLU A 58 -11.07 13.02 2.98
CA GLU A 58 -10.20 12.67 1.86
C GLU A 58 -8.71 12.90 2.19
N ARG A 59 -8.39 13.95 2.96
CA ARG A 59 -7.03 14.19 3.48
C ARG A 59 -6.60 13.10 4.47
N GLU A 60 -7.48 12.73 5.40
CA GLU A 60 -7.21 11.65 6.35
C GLU A 60 -7.00 10.30 5.64
N LYS A 61 -7.79 10.00 4.61
CA LYS A 61 -7.58 8.81 3.78
C LYS A 61 -6.21 8.84 3.10
N LEU A 62 -5.83 9.97 2.50
CA LEU A 62 -4.53 10.13 1.86
C LEU A 62 -3.40 9.86 2.85
N GLU A 63 -3.42 10.49 4.02
CA GLU A 63 -2.42 10.26 5.06
C GLU A 63 -2.36 8.79 5.50
N ARG A 64 -3.52 8.15 5.69
CA ARG A 64 -3.58 6.74 6.06
C ARG A 64 -2.94 5.86 4.99
N TYR A 65 -3.29 6.06 3.72
CA TYR A 65 -2.70 5.27 2.62
C TYR A 65 -1.20 5.49 2.48
N GLN A 66 -0.72 6.72 2.69
CA GLN A 66 0.73 7.01 2.69
C GLN A 66 1.45 6.30 3.85
N ARG A 67 0.87 6.29 5.06
CA ARG A 67 1.43 5.56 6.21
C ARG A 67 1.45 4.05 5.98
N GLU A 68 0.36 3.47 5.46
CA GLU A 68 0.28 2.04 5.12
C GLU A 68 1.28 1.66 4.04
N LEU A 69 1.41 2.50 2.99
CA LEU A 69 2.38 2.28 1.92
C LEU A 69 3.82 2.35 2.42
N ALA A 70 4.14 3.29 3.32
CA ALA A 70 5.46 3.39 3.93
C ALA A 70 5.78 2.15 4.79
N ALA A 71 4.82 1.66 5.57
CA ALA A 71 4.99 0.45 6.38
C ALA A 71 5.20 -0.81 5.53
N LEU A 72 4.63 -0.86 4.33
CA LEU A 72 4.79 -1.99 3.40
C LEU A 72 5.98 -1.85 2.45
N GLY A 73 6.54 -0.65 2.28
CA GLY A 73 7.69 -0.37 1.42
C GLY A 73 9.04 -0.38 2.14
N GLY A 74 9.04 -0.30 3.48
CA GLY A 74 10.22 -0.45 4.34
C GLY A 74 10.63 -1.90 4.61
#